data_AF-A0A9Q1GLH4-F1
#
_entry.id   AF-A0A9Q1GLH4-F1
#
_cell.length_a   1.000
_cell.length_b   1.000
_cell.length_c   1.000
_cell.angle_alpha   90.00
_cell.angle_beta   90.00
_cell.angle_gamma   90.00
#
_symmetry.space_group_name_H-M   'P 1'
#
loop_
_entity.id
_entity.type
_entity.pdbx_description
1 polymer ?
#
loop_
_entity_poly.entity_id
_entity_poly.type
_entity_poly.pdbx_seq_one_letter_code
_entity_poly.pdbx_strand_id
1 'polypeptide(L)'
;MGKLFTKTFYNVGAMKSLLRNTWKPTKGIITREVDKNLFSYQFFSESNMKLAFNGGPWPFNGCTLLLKEINRMEQLSKINFGLLVGVDRSIKFQVDVDVSKPLKRGIWVKFEGKWIWITLRYVIFADFCYTCGRLGHTYKGYELFDEDVPETELQYGLN
;
A
#
# COMPACT_ATOMS: atom_id res chain seq x y z
N MET A 1 -1.42 9.16 -9.66
CA MET A 1 -0.22 8.30 -9.45
C MET A 1 -0.55 7.19 -8.48
N GLY A 2 0.24 6.13 -8.47
CA GLY A 2 0.24 5.17 -7.37
C GLY A 2 1.64 4.78 -6.93
N LYS A 3 1.82 4.59 -5.62
CA LYS A 3 3.06 4.10 -5.03
C LYS A 3 2.81 2.71 -4.44
N LEU A 4 3.61 1.75 -4.87
CA LEU A 4 3.65 0.43 -4.24
C LEU A 4 4.63 0.50 -3.06
N PHE A 5 4.14 0.21 -1.87
CA PHE A 5 4.96 0.17 -0.66
C PHE A 5 5.58 -1.21 -0.52
N THR A 6 6.83 -1.32 -0.97
CA THR A 6 7.62 -2.54 -0.87
C THR A 6 9.10 -2.20 -0.80
N LYS A 7 9.85 -3.03 -0.07
CA LYS A 7 11.32 -3.02 -0.04
C LYS A 7 11.93 -4.08 -0.95
N THR A 8 11.12 -5.00 -1.47
CA THR A 8 11.55 -6.15 -2.27
C THR A 8 11.25 -5.97 -3.76
N PHE A 9 11.95 -6.75 -4.58
CA PHE A 9 11.65 -6.87 -6.00
C PHE A 9 10.31 -7.58 -6.22
N TYR A 10 9.63 -7.20 -7.29
CA TYR A 10 8.36 -7.80 -7.66
C TYR A 10 8.17 -7.80 -9.17
N ASN A 11 7.28 -8.67 -9.63
CA ASN A 11 6.95 -8.74 -11.04
C ASN A 11 5.97 -7.63 -11.41
N VAL A 12 6.48 -6.56 -12.04
CA VAL A 12 5.69 -5.42 -12.52
C VAL A 12 4.63 -5.85 -13.53
N GLY A 13 4.92 -6.85 -14.37
CA GLY A 13 3.96 -7.42 -15.31
C GLY A 13 2.77 -8.07 -14.61
N ALA A 14 3.04 -8.89 -13.59
CA ALA A 14 2.00 -9.51 -12.77
C ALA A 14 1.15 -8.46 -12.04
N MET A 15 1.77 -7.42 -11.49
CA MET A 15 1.04 -6.29 -10.89
C MET A 15 0.13 -5.62 -11.91
N LYS A 16 0.64 -5.27 -13.10
CA LYS A 16 -0.16 -4.64 -14.17
C LYS A 16 -1.34 -5.52 -14.60
N SER A 17 -1.13 -6.84 -14.70
CA SER A 17 -2.18 -7.80 -15.03
C SER A 17 -3.25 -7.88 -13.94
N LEU A 18 -2.85 -7.93 -12.66
CA LEU A 18 -3.78 -7.89 -11.54
C LEU A 18 -4.64 -6.62 -11.59
N LEU A 19 -4.01 -5.45 -11.68
CA LEU A 19 -4.72 -4.16 -11.69
C LEU A 19 -5.68 -4.04 -12.89
N ARG A 20 -5.29 -4.55 -14.06
CA ARG A 20 -6.17 -4.61 -15.24
C ARG A 20 -7.40 -5.48 -14.99
N ASN A 21 -7.23 -6.63 -14.35
CA ASN A 21 -8.32 -7.55 -14.03
C ASN A 21 -9.23 -7.02 -12.91
N THR A 22 -8.66 -6.29 -11.95
CA THR A 22 -9.41 -5.70 -10.83
C THR A 22 -10.18 -4.46 -11.26
N TRP A 23 -9.53 -3.51 -11.95
CA TRP A 23 -10.16 -2.25 -12.35
C TRP A 23 -11.01 -2.37 -13.63
N LYS A 24 -10.86 -3.49 -14.36
CA LYS A 24 -11.57 -3.83 -15.61
C LYS A 24 -11.78 -2.62 -16.51
N PRO A 25 -10.70 -1.93 -16.92
CA PRO A 25 -10.85 -0.68 -17.63
C PRO A 25 -11.37 -0.93 -19.05
N THR A 26 -12.67 -0.75 -19.24
CA THR A 26 -13.39 -0.97 -20.52
C THR A 26 -12.83 -0.21 -21.71
N LYS A 27 -12.21 0.95 -21.49
CA LYS A 27 -11.54 1.77 -22.51
C LYS A 27 -10.00 1.67 -22.44
N GLY A 28 -9.49 0.66 -21.75
CA GLY A 28 -8.07 0.50 -21.48
C GLY A 28 -7.53 1.44 -20.41
N ILE A 29 -6.26 1.20 -20.06
CA ILE A 29 -5.48 1.99 -19.11
C ILE A 29 -4.03 2.01 -19.60
N ILE A 30 -3.37 3.16 -19.50
CA ILE A 30 -1.92 3.26 -19.70
C ILE A 30 -1.27 3.30 -18.32
N THR A 31 -0.32 2.39 -18.09
CA THR A 31 0.48 2.33 -16.86
C THR A 31 1.95 2.55 -17.20
N ARG A 32 2.56 3.59 -16.62
CA ARG A 32 4.00 3.86 -16.77
C ARG A 32 4.68 3.87 -15.42
N GLU A 33 5.87 3.30 -15.35
CA GLU A 33 6.74 3.46 -14.18
C GLU A 33 7.45 4.80 -14.31
N VAL A 34 7.37 5.62 -13.27
CA VAL A 34 7.90 6.98 -13.23
C VAL A 34 9.16 7.03 -12.37
N ASP A 35 9.22 6.19 -11.35
CA ASP A 35 10.36 6.00 -10.44
C ASP A 35 10.20 4.64 -9.72
N LYS A 36 11.18 4.24 -8.90
CA LYS A 36 11.16 3.00 -8.11
C LYS A 36 9.84 2.89 -7.35
N ASN A 37 9.05 1.88 -7.70
CA ASN A 37 7.73 1.59 -7.12
C ASN A 37 6.69 2.70 -7.29
N LEU A 38 6.91 3.68 -8.16
CA LEU A 38 6.01 4.80 -8.43
C LEU A 38 5.49 4.72 -9.86
N PHE A 39 4.17 4.71 -10.00
CA PHE A 39 3.48 4.48 -11.27
C PHE A 39 2.52 5.63 -11.61
N SER A 40 2.47 5.99 -12.89
CA SER A 40 1.39 6.78 -13.46
C SER A 40 0.36 5.89 -14.11
N TYR A 41 -0.91 6.28 -13.95
CA TYR A 41 -2.06 5.60 -14.50
C TYR A 41 -2.90 6.63 -15.25
N GLN A 42 -3.12 6.39 -16.54
CA GLN A 42 -4.02 7.19 -17.36
C GLN A 42 -5.26 6.35 -17.69
N PHE A 43 -6.38 6.74 -17.10
CA PHE A 43 -7.68 6.14 -17.34
C PHE A 43 -8.40 6.90 -18.46
N PHE A 44 -9.07 6.16 -19.34
CA PHE A 44 -9.90 6.74 -20.41
C PHE A 44 -11.40 6.70 -20.10
N SER A 45 -11.75 6.38 -18.85
CA SER A 45 -13.12 6.37 -18.33
C SER A 45 -13.11 6.84 -16.89
N GLU A 46 -13.89 7.89 -16.61
CA GLU A 46 -14.04 8.46 -15.27
C GLU A 46 -14.61 7.44 -14.28
N SER A 47 -15.53 6.57 -14.72
CA SER A 47 -16.10 5.52 -13.88
C SER A 47 -15.04 4.51 -13.43
N ASN A 48 -14.14 4.09 -14.33
CA ASN A 48 -13.04 3.17 -14.00
C ASN A 48 -12.00 3.86 -13.11
N MET A 49 -11.72 5.14 -13.36
CA MET A 49 -10.87 5.95 -12.51
C MET A 49 -11.44 6.02 -11.09
N LYS A 50 -12.71 6.41 -10.93
CA LYS A 50 -13.38 6.48 -9.62
C LYS A 50 -13.36 5.11 -8.92
N LEU A 51 -13.61 4.02 -9.64
CA LEU A 51 -13.53 2.67 -9.07
C LEU A 51 -12.12 2.36 -8.55
N ALA A 52 -11.09 2.64 -9.36
CA ALA A 52 -9.70 2.43 -8.97
C ALA A 52 -9.28 3.30 -7.77
N PHE A 53 -9.68 4.57 -7.73
CA PHE A 53 -9.35 5.46 -6.62
C PHE A 53 -10.12 5.10 -5.34
N ASN A 54 -11.40 4.76 -5.46
CA ASN A 54 -12.27 4.57 -4.31
C ASN A 54 -12.18 3.16 -3.72
N GLY A 55 -11.84 2.17 -4.54
CA GLY A 55 -11.73 0.77 -4.12
C GLY A 55 -10.41 0.42 -3.42
N GLY A 56 -9.43 1.33 -3.42
CA GLY A 56 -8.14 1.13 -2.76
C GLY A 56 -8.21 1.21 -1.23
N PRO A 57 -7.14 0.79 -0.50
CA PRO A 57 -5.83 0.37 -1.01
C PRO A 57 -5.86 -0.95 -1.79
N TRP A 58 -4.97 -1.12 -2.77
CA TRP A 58 -4.94 -2.33 -3.61
C TRP A 58 -3.84 -3.28 -3.17
N PRO A 59 -4.18 -4.52 -2.76
CA PRO A 59 -3.18 -5.51 -2.38
C PRO A 59 -2.48 -6.11 -3.61
N PHE A 60 -1.19 -6.38 -3.49
CA PHE A 60 -0.41 -7.12 -4.47
C PHE A 60 0.75 -7.85 -3.76
N ASN A 61 0.74 -9.19 -3.74
CA ASN A 61 1.76 -10.02 -3.11
C ASN A 61 2.12 -9.58 -1.67
N GLY A 62 1.10 -9.36 -0.83
CA GLY A 62 1.29 -8.86 0.55
C GLY A 62 1.62 -7.36 0.65
N CYS A 63 1.98 -6.71 -0.47
CA CYS A 63 2.25 -5.28 -0.53
C CYS A 63 0.99 -4.46 -0.86
N THR A 64 1.06 -3.13 -0.68
CA THR A 64 -0.07 -2.22 -0.91
C THR A 64 0.29 -1.17 -1.94
N LEU A 65 -0.56 -1.02 -2.95
CA LEU A 65 -0.55 0.09 -3.89
C LEU A 65 -1.55 1.14 -3.44
N LEU A 66 -1.05 2.33 -3.14
CA LEU A 66 -1.87 3.52 -2.84
C LEU A 66 -1.96 4.41 -4.06
N LEU A 67 -3.16 4.88 -4.40
CA LEU A 67 -3.36 5.87 -5.45
C LEU A 67 -3.56 7.26 -4.84
N LYS A 68 -2.91 8.26 -5.43
CA LYS A 68 -3.10 9.69 -5.13
C LYS A 68 -3.29 10.45 -6.43
N GLU A 69 -4.27 11.35 -6.48
CA GLU A 69 -4.43 12.29 -7.58
C GLU A 69 -3.28 13.31 -7.53
N ILE A 70 -2.63 13.53 -8.67
CA ILE A 70 -1.63 14.60 -8.75
C ILE A 70 -2.35 15.87 -9.12
N ASN A 71 -2.19 16.90 -8.28
CA ASN A 71 -2.46 18.27 -8.67
C ASN A 71 -1.38 18.72 -9.66
N ARG A 72 -1.76 19.42 -10.74
CA ARG A 72 -0.83 19.88 -11.81
C ARG A 72 0.38 20.69 -11.31
N MET A 73 0.38 21.13 -10.06
CA MET A 73 1.45 21.93 -9.42
C MET A 73 2.36 21.12 -8.47
N GLU A 74 2.08 19.84 -8.20
CA GLU A 74 2.93 19.01 -7.33
C GLU A 74 4.12 18.42 -8.09
N GLN A 75 5.34 18.62 -7.59
CA GLN A 75 6.56 18.02 -8.10
C GLN A 75 6.65 16.53 -7.70
N LEU A 76 7.02 15.66 -8.64
CA LEU A 76 7.02 14.20 -8.49
C LEU A 76 7.84 13.68 -7.28
N SER A 77 8.91 14.38 -6.91
CA SER A 77 9.77 14.02 -5.76
C SER A 77 9.15 14.32 -4.39
N LYS A 78 8.03 15.05 -4.33
CA LYS A 78 7.37 15.48 -3.08
C LYS A 78 5.97 14.89 -2.90
N ILE A 79 5.60 13.86 -3.68
CA ILE A 79 4.28 13.23 -3.55
C ILE A 79 4.21 12.49 -2.22
N ASN A 80 3.56 13.12 -1.23
CA ASN A 80 3.27 12.49 0.05
C ASN A 80 2.00 11.63 -0.07
N PHE A 81 2.18 10.31 0.07
CA PHE A 81 1.10 9.31 0.06
C PHE A 81 0.53 9.03 1.47
N GLY A 82 1.04 9.71 2.51
CA GLY A 82 0.68 9.50 3.91
C GLY A 82 -0.69 10.04 4.33
N LEU A 83 -1.40 10.76 3.45
CA LEU A 83 -2.76 11.23 3.70
C LEU A 83 -3.64 10.97 2.49
N LEU A 84 -4.51 9.97 2.58
CA LEU A 84 -5.57 9.73 1.60
C LEU A 84 -6.92 10.08 2.21
N VAL A 85 -7.71 10.91 1.51
CA VAL A 85 -9.11 11.17 1.87
C VAL A 85 -9.97 10.13 1.17
N GLY A 86 -10.58 9.23 1.94
CA GLY A 86 -11.57 8.27 1.46
C GLY A 86 -12.90 8.95 1.11
N VAL A 87 -13.63 8.38 0.16
CA VAL A 87 -14.95 8.89 -0.29
C VAL A 87 -16.01 8.85 0.82
N ASP A 88 -15.83 8.00 1.81
CA ASP A 88 -16.62 7.92 3.04
C ASP A 88 -16.27 9.02 4.06
N ARG A 89 -15.53 10.06 3.65
CA ARG A 89 -14.95 11.09 4.54
C ARG A 89 -13.99 10.50 5.59
N SER A 90 -13.46 9.30 5.37
CA SER A 90 -12.39 8.74 6.20
C SER A 90 -11.04 9.31 5.80
N ILE A 91 -10.11 9.36 6.75
CA ILE A 91 -8.72 9.70 6.49
C ILE A 91 -7.92 8.41 6.70
N LYS A 92 -7.18 8.00 5.66
CA LYS A 92 -6.28 6.84 5.71
C LYS A 92 -4.84 7.33 5.76
N PHE A 93 -4.09 6.82 6.72
CA PHE A 93 -2.67 7.10 6.91
C PHE A 93 -1.94 5.81 7.29
N GLN A 94 -0.68 5.69 6.85
CA GLN A 94 0.21 4.61 7.25
C GLN A 94 1.00 5.05 8.48
N VAL A 95 1.03 4.22 9.52
CA VAL A 95 1.72 4.48 10.79
C VAL A 95 2.38 3.20 11.30
N ASP A 96 3.51 3.36 11.98
CA ASP A 96 4.08 2.29 12.78
C ASP A 96 3.30 2.17 14.08
N VAL A 97 2.83 0.95 14.39
CA VAL A 97 2.05 0.67 15.60
C VAL A 97 2.72 -0.46 16.38
N ASP A 98 2.96 -0.22 17.66
CA ASP A 98 3.43 -1.24 18.59
C ASP A 98 2.34 -2.28 18.83
N VAL A 99 2.48 -3.45 18.18
CA VAL A 99 1.52 -4.56 18.24
C VAL A 99 1.53 -5.32 19.57
N SER A 100 2.52 -5.08 20.45
CA SER A 100 2.51 -5.64 21.81
C SER A 100 1.45 -4.99 22.70
N LYS A 101 0.96 -3.82 22.27
CA LYS A 101 -0.09 -3.07 22.96
C LYS A 101 -1.43 -3.22 22.23
N PRO A 102 -2.55 -3.24 22.96
CA PRO A 102 -3.88 -3.25 22.33
C PRO A 102 -4.07 -2.06 21.38
N LEU A 103 -4.56 -2.34 20.17
CA LEU A 103 -4.90 -1.29 19.20
C LEU A 103 -6.04 -0.40 19.72
N LYS A 104 -5.87 0.92 19.58
CA LYS A 104 -6.89 1.89 20.00
C LYS A 104 -8.10 1.83 19.07
N ARG A 105 -9.30 1.59 19.59
CA ARG A 105 -10.52 1.55 18.75
C ARG A 105 -10.97 2.92 18.23
N GLY A 106 -10.49 4.00 18.85
CA GLY A 106 -10.81 5.36 18.47
C GLY A 106 -10.00 6.38 19.26
N ILE A 107 -10.12 7.65 18.88
CA ILE A 107 -9.47 8.78 19.53
C ILE A 107 -10.44 9.96 19.66
N TRP A 108 -10.35 10.68 20.79
CA TRP A 108 -10.99 11.98 20.94
C TRP A 108 -10.11 13.04 20.28
N VAL A 109 -10.69 13.83 19.37
CA VAL A 109 -10.02 14.95 18.70
C VAL A 109 -10.84 16.20 18.90
N LYS A 110 -10.18 17.32 19.21
CA LYS A 110 -10.84 18.64 19.29
C LYS A 110 -10.78 19.30 17.92
N PHE A 111 -11.93 19.54 17.32
CA PHE A 111 -12.07 20.20 16.02
C PHE A 111 -13.07 21.36 16.17
N GLU A 112 -12.66 22.57 15.77
CA GLU A 112 -13.48 23.80 15.91
C GLU A 112 -14.09 23.98 17.31
N GLY A 113 -13.29 23.69 18.36
CA GLY A 113 -13.73 23.82 19.75
C GLY A 113 -14.56 22.65 20.28
N LYS A 114 -15.04 21.73 19.42
CA LYS A 114 -15.86 20.57 19.78
C LYS A 114 -15.03 19.28 19.84
N TRP A 115 -15.29 18.44 20.84
CA TRP A 115 -14.72 17.09 20.90
C TRP A 115 -15.50 16.14 20.01
N ILE A 116 -14.78 15.44 19.13
CA ILE A 116 -15.33 14.43 18.21
C ILE A 116 -14.60 13.12 18.45
N TRP A 117 -15.37 12.04 18.60
CA TRP A 117 -14.82 10.69 18.64
C TRP A 117 -14.62 10.17 17.21
N ILE A 118 -13.37 9.85 16.88
CA ILE A 118 -13.02 9.27 15.58
C ILE A 118 -12.73 7.79 15.79
N THR A 119 -13.47 6.94 15.08
CA THR A 119 -13.23 5.49 15.05
C THR A 119 -11.98 5.19 14.23
N LEU A 120 -11.05 4.43 14.79
CA LEU A 120 -9.86 3.97 14.06
C LEU A 120 -10.13 2.58 13.49
N ARG A 121 -9.77 2.39 12.21
CA ARG A 121 -9.77 1.10 11.54
C ARG A 121 -8.36 0.81 11.08
N TYR A 122 -7.89 -0.41 11.36
CA TYR A 122 -6.54 -0.84 11.03
C TYR A 122 -6.61 -1.85 9.90
N VAL A 123 -5.68 -1.70 8.95
CA VAL A 123 -5.32 -2.76 8.03
C VAL A 123 -3.89 -3.13 8.41
N ILE A 124 -3.66 -4.38 8.81
CA ILE A 124 -2.31 -4.84 9.14
C ILE A 124 -1.52 -4.94 7.84
N PHE A 125 -0.39 -4.23 7.79
CA PHE A 125 0.57 -4.28 6.69
C PHE A 125 1.84 -4.97 7.20
N ALA A 126 1.72 -6.27 7.44
CA ALA A 126 2.77 -7.07 8.06
C ALA A 126 3.58 -7.83 7.00
N ASP A 127 4.83 -7.42 6.80
CA ASP A 127 5.84 -8.31 6.24
C ASP A 127 6.28 -9.28 7.34
N PHE A 128 5.96 -10.58 7.21
CA PHE A 128 6.41 -11.63 8.12
C PHE A 128 7.70 -12.25 7.57
N CYS A 129 8.75 -12.27 8.39
CA CYS A 129 10.00 -12.92 8.03
C CYS A 129 9.93 -14.42 8.38
N TYR A 130 9.85 -15.25 7.34
CA TYR A 130 9.77 -16.71 7.48
C TYR A 130 11.06 -17.37 7.99
N THR A 131 12.17 -16.64 8.05
CA THR A 131 13.42 -17.11 8.65
C THR A 131 13.46 -16.86 10.16
N CYS A 132 13.07 -15.66 10.61
CA CYS A 132 13.26 -15.27 12.01
C CYS A 132 11.96 -15.09 12.81
N GLY A 133 10.78 -15.28 12.21
CA GLY A 133 9.48 -15.20 12.87
C GLY A 133 9.06 -13.81 13.36
N ARG A 134 9.69 -12.73 12.86
CA ARG A 134 9.40 -11.34 13.27
C ARG A 134 8.63 -10.57 12.19
N LEU A 135 7.80 -9.62 12.62
CA LEU A 135 7.06 -8.69 11.77
C LEU A 135 7.91 -7.46 11.40
N GLY A 136 7.71 -6.91 10.20
CA GLY A 136 8.31 -5.64 9.74
C GLY A 136 9.44 -5.78 8.71
N HIS A 137 9.71 -7.00 8.25
CA HIS A 137 10.60 -7.26 7.11
C HIS A 137 10.27 -8.60 6.45
N THR A 138 10.53 -8.69 5.15
CA THR A 138 10.43 -9.93 4.39
C THR A 138 11.76 -10.68 4.40
N TYR A 139 11.74 -11.97 4.06
CA TYR A 139 12.91 -12.85 3.92
C TYR A 139 14.11 -12.21 3.16
N LYS A 140 13.85 -11.35 2.17
CA LYS A 140 14.89 -10.74 1.31
C LYS A 140 15.33 -9.33 1.74
N GLY A 141 15.78 -9.16 2.98
CA GLY A 141 16.02 -7.82 3.55
C GLY A 141 17.36 -7.56 4.26
N TYR A 142 18.29 -8.51 4.33
CA TYR A 142 19.55 -8.32 5.05
C TYR A 142 20.74 -8.80 4.21
N GLU A 143 21.62 -7.88 3.80
CA GLU A 143 22.91 -8.14 3.13
C GLU A 143 24.01 -8.59 4.13
N LEU A 144 23.65 -9.39 5.14
CA LEU A 144 24.60 -9.79 6.19
C LEU A 144 24.46 -11.26 6.61
N PHE A 145 23.87 -12.10 5.76
CA PHE A 145 23.99 -13.54 5.86
C PHE A 145 24.47 -14.09 4.53
N ASP A 146 25.51 -14.94 4.60
CA ASP A 146 26.05 -15.68 3.48
C ASP A 146 24.93 -16.41 2.70
N GLU A 147 25.17 -16.53 1.40
CA GLU A 147 24.26 -16.99 0.36
C GLU A 147 23.44 -18.25 0.72
N ASP A 148 22.19 -18.25 0.24
CA ASP A 148 21.36 -19.43 -0.08
C ASP A 148 20.91 -20.36 1.06
N VAL A 149 20.09 -19.85 2.00
CA VAL A 149 19.19 -20.76 2.76
C VAL A 149 18.02 -21.17 1.85
N PRO A 150 17.82 -22.47 1.56
CA PRO A 150 16.71 -22.93 0.73
C PRO A 150 15.35 -22.62 1.37
N GLU A 151 14.34 -22.28 0.57
CA GLU A 151 12.97 -22.00 1.03
C GLU A 151 12.36 -23.17 1.83
N THR A 152 12.84 -24.40 1.58
CA THR A 152 12.49 -25.63 2.29
C THR A 152 13.06 -25.74 3.70
N GLU A 153 14.03 -24.90 4.06
CA GLU A 153 14.67 -24.86 5.38
C GLU A 153 14.17 -23.68 6.23
N LEU A 154 13.19 -22.91 5.74
CA LEU A 154 12.57 -21.84 6.49
C LEU A 154 11.73 -22.41 7.63
N GLN A 155 12.17 -22.13 8.86
CA GLN A 155 11.57 -22.63 10.11
C GLN A 155 10.05 -22.36 10.22
N TYR A 156 9.53 -21.33 9.55
CA TYR A 156 8.12 -20.95 9.61
C TYR A 156 7.31 -21.21 8.33
N GLY A 157 7.93 -21.72 7.25
CA GLY A 157 7.28 -22.23 6.03
C GLY A 157 6.33 -21.30 5.24
N LEU A 158 6.29 -21.44 3.91
CA LEU A 158 5.20 -20.94 3.07
C LEU A 158 4.39 -22.16 2.61
N ASN A 159 3.36 -22.53 3.39
CA ASN A 159 2.40 -23.58 2.99
C ASN A 159 1.46 -23.08 1.89
#